data_AF-A0A7C2XE17-F1
#
_entry.id   AF-A0A7C2XE17-F1
#
_cell.length_a   1.000
_cell.length_b   1.000
_cell.length_c   1.000
_cell.angle_alpha   90.00
_cell.angle_beta   90.00
_cell.angle_gamma   90.00
#
_symmetry.space_group_name_H-M   'P 1'
#
loop_
_entity.id
_entity.type
_entity.pdbx_description
1 polymer ?
#
loop_
_entity_poly.entity_id
_entity_poly.type
_entity_poly.pdbx_seq_one_letter_code
_entity_poly.pdbx_strand_id
1 'polypeptide(L)' 'MEDPAKKYFNCNDRERAVFEAGIKLGTIYHQFVGTPISKDNVEPLERSIEESIKVQPFVKDV' A
#
# COMPACT_ATOMS: atom_id res chain seq x y z
N MET A 1 -6.62 -15.14 -2.52
CA MET A 1 -5.20 -14.89 -2.22
C MET A 1 -4.81 -15.78 -1.06
N GLU A 2 -3.72 -16.51 -1.18
CA GLU A 2 -3.17 -17.26 -0.05
C GLU A 2 -2.52 -16.28 0.95
N ASP A 3 -2.81 -16.42 2.25
CA ASP A 3 -2.18 -15.61 3.31
C ASP A 3 -1.18 -16.48 4.09
N PRO A 4 0.09 -16.54 3.65
CA PRO A 4 1.12 -17.33 4.34
C PRO A 4 1.43 -16.77 5.75
N ALA A 5 1.08 -15.52 6.02
CA ALA A 5 1.30 -14.87 7.30
C ALA A 5 0.15 -15.10 8.30
N LYS A 6 -0.97 -15.72 7.89
CA LYS A 6 -2.17 -15.92 8.73
C LYS A 6 -1.87 -16.49 10.12
N LYS A 7 -0.91 -17.42 10.20
CA LYS A 7 -0.47 -18.07 11.45
C LYS A 7 0.10 -17.11 12.52
N TYR A 8 0.48 -15.89 12.14
CA TYR A 8 1.02 -14.88 13.05
C TYR A 8 -0.05 -13.97 13.66
N PHE A 9 -1.30 -14.08 13.23
CA PHE A 9 -2.37 -13.19 13.64
C PHE A 9 -3.40 -13.93 14.49
N ASN A 10 -3.70 -13.37 15.67
CA ASN A 10 -4.82 -13.78 16.52
C ASN A 10 -5.73 -12.57 16.76
N CYS A 11 -6.30 -12.06 15.67
CA CYS A 11 -7.14 -10.86 15.62
C CYS A 11 -8.28 -11.08 14.62
N ASN A 12 -9.32 -10.26 14.67
CA ASN A 12 -10.42 -10.34 13.70
C ASN A 12 -10.06 -9.66 12.37
N ASP A 13 -10.87 -9.91 11.32
CA ASP A 13 -10.60 -9.38 9.98
C ASP A 13 -10.57 -7.85 9.92
N ARG A 14 -11.34 -7.15 10.77
CA ARG A 14 -11.33 -5.68 10.82
C ARG A 14 -10.00 -5.17 11.38
N GLU A 15 -9.51 -5.78 12.45
CA GLU A 15 -8.20 -5.46 13.04
C GLU A 15 -7.09 -5.72 12.03
N ARG A 16 -7.11 -6.87 11.35
CA ARG A 16 -6.13 -7.19 10.30
C ARG A 16 -6.21 -6.20 9.14
N ALA A 17 -7.42 -5.82 8.69
CA ALA A 17 -7.58 -4.88 7.58
C ALA A 17 -7.02 -3.49 7.92
N VAL A 18 -7.28 -2.98 9.13
CA VAL A 18 -6.73 -1.69 9.57
C VAL A 18 -5.20 -1.77 9.73
N PHE A 19 -4.67 -2.88 10.26
CA PHE A 19 -3.24 -3.12 10.36
C PHE A 19 -2.56 -3.09 8.97
N GLU A 20 -3.09 -3.83 8.01
CA GLU A 20 -2.58 -3.84 6.63
C GLU A 20 -2.68 -2.45 5.99
N ALA A 21 -3.79 -1.72 6.18
CA ALA A 21 -3.94 -0.36 5.70
C ALA A 21 -2.86 0.58 6.28
N GLY A 22 -2.56 0.45 7.58
CA GLY A 22 -1.48 1.20 8.24
C GLY A 22 -0.10 0.94 7.60
N ILE A 23 0.20 -0.32 7.26
CA ILE A 23 1.43 -0.66 6.53
C ILE A 23 1.47 0.08 5.19
N LYS A 24 0.39 0.05 4.40
CA LYS A 24 0.36 0.65 3.06
C LYS A 24 0.49 2.17 3.12
N LEU A 25 -0.19 2.83 4.06
CA LEU A 25 -0.03 4.27 4.29
C LEU A 25 1.41 4.64 4.67
N GLY A 26 2.03 3.85 5.55
CA GLY A 26 3.44 4.02 5.91
C GLY A 26 4.38 3.83 4.71
N THR A 27 4.13 2.81 3.88
CA THR A 27 4.88 2.57 2.64
C THR A 27 4.74 3.75 1.68
N ILE A 28 3.51 4.21 1.41
CA ILE A 28 3.27 5.35 0.51
C ILE A 28 4.07 6.57 0.98
N TYR A 29 3.98 6.90 2.27
CA TYR A 29 4.68 8.06 2.80
C TYR A 29 6.20 7.92 2.69
N HIS A 30 6.78 6.87 3.27
CA HIS A 30 8.23 6.77 3.37
C HIS A 30 8.92 6.39 2.05
N GLN A 31 8.23 5.73 1.11
CA GLN A 31 8.82 5.33 -0.17
C GLN A 31 8.85 6.49 -1.18
N PHE A 32 7.85 7.38 -1.16
CA PHE A 32 7.66 8.38 -2.21
C PHE A 32 7.90 9.83 -1.76
N VAL A 33 7.98 10.11 -0.45
CA VAL A 33 8.37 11.44 0.02
C VAL A 33 9.79 11.76 -0.45
N GLY A 34 9.94 12.91 -1.10
CA GLY A 34 11.21 13.37 -1.68
C GLY A 34 11.42 12.98 -3.13
N THR A 35 10.50 12.24 -3.75
CA THR A 35 10.53 12.00 -5.20
C THR A 35 10.41 13.33 -5.96
N PRO A 36 11.32 13.64 -6.90
CA PRO A 36 11.20 14.83 -7.73
C PRO A 36 9.90 14.84 -8.52
N ILE A 37 9.16 15.95 -8.44
CA ILE A 37 7.86 16.12 -9.10
C ILE A 37 7.80 17.44 -9.87
N SER A 38 7.17 17.41 -11.03
CA SER A 38 6.89 18.54 -11.92
C SER A 38 5.54 18.31 -12.62
N LYS A 39 5.09 19.28 -13.42
CA LYS A 39 3.86 19.14 -14.22
C LYS A 39 3.94 18.01 -15.25
N ASP A 40 5.14 17.68 -15.71
CA ASP A 40 5.35 16.69 -16.76
C ASP A 40 5.34 15.25 -16.21
N ASN A 41 5.55 15.06 -14.90
CA ASN A 41 5.66 13.73 -14.29
C ASN A 41 4.65 13.43 -13.18
N VAL A 42 3.75 14.36 -12.83
CA VAL A 42 2.75 14.15 -11.76
C VAL A 42 1.82 12.98 -12.06
N GLU A 43 1.19 12.95 -13.24
CA GLU A 43 0.28 11.87 -13.64
C GLU A 43 0.97 10.48 -13.70
N PRO A 44 2.15 10.32 -14.35
CA PRO A 44 2.81 9.02 -14.35
C PRO A 44 3.33 8.62 -12.96
N LEU A 45 3.70 9.58 -12.09
CA LEU A 45 4.10 9.28 -10.71
C LEU A 45 2.91 8.77 -9.89
N GLU A 46 1.76 9.45 -9.95
CA GLU A 46 0.52 9.01 -9.29
C GLU A 46 0.14 7.59 -9.70
N ARG A 47 0.12 7.32 -11.01
CA ARG A 47 -0.18 5.98 -11.53
C ARG A 47 0.84 4.93 -11.08
N SER A 48 2.12 5.28 -11.04
CA SER A 48 3.16 4.35 -10.58
C SER A 48 3.00 4.02 -9.09
N ILE A 49 2.65 5.00 -8.27
CA ILE A 49 2.32 4.79 -6.85
C ILE A 49 1.13 3.84 -6.75
N GLU A 50 0.02 4.16 -7.43
CA GLU A 50 -1.20 3.34 -7.43
C GLU A 50 -0.92 1.87 -7.81
N GLU A 51 -0.27 1.63 -8.95
CA GLU A 51 0.01 0.28 -9.42
C GLU A 51 0.99 -0.46 -8.49
N SER A 52 1.97 0.24 -7.89
CA SER A 52 2.90 -0.35 -6.93
C SER A 52 2.23 -0.78 -5.61
N ILE A 53 1.21 -0.05 -5.16
CA ILE A 53 0.48 -0.39 -3.94
C ILE A 53 -0.54 -1.50 -4.21
N LYS A 54 -1.21 -1.51 -5.37
CA LYS A 54 -2.19 -2.54 -5.76
C LYS A 54 -1.64 -3.96 -5.79
N VAL A 55 -0.34 -4.14 -6.03
CA VAL A 55 0.28 -5.49 -6.01
C VAL A 55 0.61 -5.99 -4.60
N GLN A 56 0.47 -5.16 -3.56
CA GLN A 56 0.71 -5.59 -2.18
C GLN A 56 -0.46 -6.43 -1.64
N PRO A 57 -0.22 -7.30 -0.63
CA PRO A 57 -1.27 -8.13 -0.06
C PRO A 57 -2.50 -7.36 0.42
N PHE A 58 -3.67 -7.88 0.06
CA PHE A 58 -5.01 -7.44 0.50
C PHE A 58 -5.46 -6.05 0.02
N VAL A 59 -4.75 -5.42 -0.91
CA VAL A 59 -5.18 -4.16 -1.53
C VAL A 59 -6.23 -4.45 -2.61
N LYS A 60 -7.40 -3.79 -2.50
CA LYS A 60 -8.47 -3.88 -3.51
C LYS A 60 -8.46 -2.68 -4.45
N ASP A 61 -8.22 -1.50 -3.90
CA ASP A 61 -8.14 -0.24 -4.62
C ASP A 61 -7.28 0.76 -3.82
N VAL A 62 -6.88 1.86 -4.48
CA VAL A 62 -6.05 2.93 -3.91
C VAL A 62 -6.64 4.27 -4.33
#